data_AF-A0A8J5JRT6-F1
#
_entry.id   AF-A0A8J5JRT6-F1
#
_cell.length_a   1.000
_cell.length_b   1.000
_cell.length_c   1.000
_cell.angle_alpha   90.00
_cell.angle_beta   90.00
_cell.angle_gamma   90.00
#
_symmetry.space_group_name_H-M   'P 1'
#
loop_
_entity.id
_entity.type
_entity.pdbx_description
1 polymer ?
#
loop_
_entity_poly.entity_id
_entity_poly.type
_entity_poly.pdbx_seq_one_letter_code
_entity_poly.pdbx_strand_id
1 'polypeptide(L)'
;MMLTAAVPSSSQKIDAGYDVPGIAQSVDLVNLMTYSLHGSWNDYVHHQSGLYPYYKDTGRNRELNIANYAKEHKLAGMMVWTVDYDDFHGYCHDRSFDLIKTMAETFGASTTCNL
;
A
#
# COMPACT_ATOMS: atom_id res chain seq x y z
N MET A 1 -19.64 -6.52 -13.52
CA MET A 1 -18.93 -5.24 -13.29
C MET A 1 -18.15 -5.42 -12.00
N MET A 2 -16.89 -4.95 -11.93
CA MET A 2 -16.12 -5.02 -10.68
C MET A 2 -16.36 -3.76 -9.84
N LEU A 3 -16.52 -3.92 -8.53
CA LEU A 3 -16.59 -2.84 -7.55
C LEU A 3 -15.40 -2.94 -6.60
N THR A 4 -14.64 -1.86 -6.47
CA THR A 4 -13.48 -1.80 -5.58
C THR A 4 -13.55 -0.56 -4.71
N ALA A 5 -12.89 -0.60 -3.55
CA ALA A 5 -12.83 0.52 -2.63
C ALA A 5 -11.39 0.80 -2.18
N ALA A 6 -10.99 2.06 -2.17
CA ALA A 6 -9.76 2.51 -1.52
C ALA A 6 -10.07 2.92 -0.07
N VAL A 7 -9.36 2.34 0.89
CA VAL A 7 -9.62 2.53 2.33
C VAL A 7 -8.36 2.92 3.09
N PRO A 8 -8.46 3.74 4.15
CA PRO A 8 -7.30 4.15 4.94
C PRO A 8 -6.73 2.95 5.72
N SER A 9 -5.44 3.01 6.04
CA SER A 9 -4.74 2.01 6.87
C SER A 9 -4.79 2.28 8.38
N SER A 10 -5.29 3.45 8.80
CA SER A 10 -5.40 3.82 10.22
C SER A 10 -6.61 3.14 10.87
N SER A 11 -6.36 2.31 11.89
CA SER A 11 -7.37 1.69 12.77
C SER A 11 -8.49 2.66 13.16
N GLN A 12 -8.14 3.81 13.73
CA GLN A 12 -9.09 4.85 14.13
C GLN A 12 -10.02 5.35 13.01
N LYS A 13 -9.51 5.45 11.77
CA LYS A 13 -10.33 5.91 10.62
C LYS A 13 -11.23 4.78 10.11
N ILE A 14 -10.76 3.54 10.20
CA ILE A 14 -11.53 2.35 9.83
C ILE A 14 -12.69 2.19 10.82
N ASP A 15 -12.40 2.16 12.12
CA ASP A 15 -13.39 1.93 13.17
C ASP A 15 -14.47 3.01 13.22
N ALA A 16 -14.11 4.26 12.91
CA ALA A 16 -15.04 5.38 12.91
C ALA A 16 -15.88 5.49 11.62
N GLY A 17 -15.43 4.90 10.51
CA GLY A 17 -15.95 5.23 9.17
C GLY A 17 -16.42 4.05 8.33
N TYR A 18 -16.12 2.80 8.70
CA TYR A 18 -16.28 1.65 7.83
C TYR A 18 -16.90 0.46 8.55
N ASP A 19 -18.03 -0.03 8.03
CA ASP A 19 -18.53 -1.37 8.33
C ASP A 19 -17.70 -2.39 7.54
N VAL A 20 -16.58 -2.84 8.13
CA VAL A 20 -15.64 -3.74 7.46
C VAL A 20 -16.31 -5.04 6.98
N PRO A 21 -17.12 -5.76 7.80
CA PRO A 21 -17.85 -6.93 7.33
C PRO A 21 -18.84 -6.63 6.18
N GLY A 22 -19.60 -5.53 6.27
CA GLY A 22 -20.56 -5.16 5.23
C GLY A 22 -19.90 -4.79 3.90
N ILE A 23 -18.80 -4.04 3.95
CA ILE A 23 -18.04 -3.65 2.75
C ILE A 23 -17.37 -4.87 2.13
N ALA A 24 -16.77 -5.76 2.94
CA ALA A 24 -16.09 -6.96 2.45
C ALA A 24 -17.02 -7.91 1.68
N GLN A 25 -18.33 -7.87 1.92
CA GLN A 25 -19.32 -8.64 1.16
C GLN A 25 -19.75 -7.97 -0.14
N SER A 26 -19.52 -6.66 -0.27
CA SER A 26 -20.03 -5.84 -1.37
C SER A 26 -19.00 -5.55 -2.45
N VAL A 27 -17.71 -5.53 -2.11
CA VAL A 27 -16.62 -5.19 -3.03
C VAL A 27 -15.82 -6.43 -3.43
N ASP A 28 -15.34 -6.44 -4.66
CA ASP A 28 -14.47 -7.51 -5.18
C ASP A 28 -13.04 -7.37 -4.65
N LEU A 29 -12.56 -6.13 -4.46
CA LEU A 29 -11.21 -5.83 -3.99
C LEU A 29 -11.20 -4.61 -3.06
N VAL A 30 -10.36 -4.69 -2.02
CA VAL A 30 -10.07 -3.59 -1.09
C VAL A 30 -8.63 -3.12 -1.29
N ASN A 31 -8.48 -1.88 -1.74
CA ASN A 31 -7.19 -1.22 -1.93
C ASN A 31 -6.82 -0.46 -0.64
N LEU A 32 -6.03 -1.09 0.22
CA LEU A 32 -5.57 -0.43 1.44
C LEU A 32 -4.51 0.64 1.12
N MET A 33 -4.75 1.86 1.56
CA MET A 33 -3.83 2.99 1.40
C MET A 33 -2.77 2.96 2.50
N THR A 34 -1.76 2.11 2.33
CA THR A 34 -0.61 1.91 3.24
C THR A 34 0.54 2.90 2.99
N TYR A 35 0.18 4.14 2.65
CA TYR A 35 1.08 5.26 2.42
C TYR A 35 0.56 6.51 3.13
N SER A 36 1.37 7.58 3.17
CA SER A 36 1.08 8.80 3.93
C SER A 36 0.87 8.54 5.42
N LEU A 37 1.60 7.57 5.98
CA LEU A 37 1.58 7.23 7.40
C LEU A 37 2.20 8.35 8.24
N HIS A 38 3.23 9.00 7.69
CA HIS A 38 3.90 10.16 8.25
C HIS A 38 4.20 11.17 7.14
N GLY A 39 4.33 12.45 7.52
CA GLY A 39 4.60 13.52 6.57
C GLY A 39 4.88 14.85 7.27
N SER A 40 4.79 15.94 6.51
CA SER A 40 5.12 17.30 6.98
C SER A 40 4.23 17.82 8.10
N TRP A 41 3.10 17.15 8.38
CA TRP A 41 2.22 17.44 9.50
C TRP A 41 2.70 16.85 10.84
N ASN A 42 3.84 16.14 10.85
CA ASN A 42 4.51 15.67 12.05
C ASN A 42 5.66 16.61 12.42
N ASP A 43 5.89 16.81 13.72
CA ASP A 43 7.04 17.57 14.23
C ASP A 43 8.36 16.77 14.23
N TYR A 44 8.38 15.64 13.51
CA TYR A 44 9.51 14.72 13.42
C TYR A 44 9.56 14.05 12.05
N VAL A 45 10.77 13.62 11.65
CA VAL A 45 10.98 12.87 10.41
C VAL A 45 10.67 11.40 10.63
N HIS A 46 9.88 10.81 9.74
CA HIS A 46 9.58 9.38 9.75
C HIS A 46 9.27 8.87 8.33
N HIS A 47 9.22 7.55 8.16
CA HIS A 47 8.99 6.94 6.85
C HIS A 47 7.51 6.99 6.45
N GLN A 48 7.20 7.43 5.22
CA GLN A 48 5.82 7.59 4.73
C GLN A 48 5.04 6.27 4.58
N SER A 49 5.73 5.14 4.43
CA SER A 49 5.18 3.80 4.16
C SER A 49 6.02 2.70 4.82
N GLY A 50 6.39 2.89 6.10
CA GLY A 50 7.29 1.98 6.80
C GLY A 50 6.73 0.56 6.89
N LEU A 51 7.51 -0.45 6.46
CA LEU A 51 7.07 -1.85 6.53
C LEU A 51 6.91 -2.30 7.98
N TYR A 52 7.87 -2.01 8.86
CA TYR A 52 7.81 -2.35 10.29
C TYR A 52 7.81 -1.08 11.14
N PRO A 53 7.31 -1.13 12.38
CA PRO A 53 7.39 0.01 13.29
C PRO A 53 8.85 0.31 13.62
N TYR A 54 9.18 1.59 13.81
CA TYR A 54 10.47 1.98 14.32
C TYR A 54 10.59 1.57 15.80
N TYR A 55 11.78 1.17 16.24
CA TYR A 55 11.94 0.59 17.59
C TYR A 55 11.61 1.55 18.74
N LYS A 56 11.57 2.86 18.49
CA LYS A 56 11.14 3.89 19.45
C LYS A 56 9.69 4.32 19.28
N ASP A 57 8.96 3.76 18.32
CA ASP A 57 7.55 4.07 18.15
C ASP A 57 6.74 3.58 19.35
N THR A 58 5.89 4.48 19.86
CA THR A 58 5.01 4.22 20.99
C THR A 58 3.60 4.68 20.66
N GLY A 59 2.62 4.11 21.38
CA GLY A 59 1.20 4.40 21.14
C GLY A 59 0.82 4.22 19.67
N ARG A 60 0.09 5.20 19.13
CA ARG A 60 -0.44 5.17 17.77
C ARG A 60 0.64 5.04 16.68
N ASN A 61 1.84 5.58 16.88
CA ASN A 61 2.90 5.50 15.87
C ASN A 61 3.34 4.06 15.62
N ARG A 62 3.22 3.18 16.62
CA ARG A 62 3.57 1.77 16.49
C ARG A 62 2.63 1.01 15.54
N GLU A 63 1.42 1.54 15.31
CA GLU A 63 0.42 0.97 14.40
C GLU A 63 0.56 1.49 12.97
N LEU A 64 1.32 2.57 12.75
CA LEU A 64 1.52 3.20 11.45
C LEU A 64 2.60 2.47 10.63
N ASN A 65 2.39 1.17 10.36
CA ASN A 65 3.28 0.34 9.54
C ASN A 65 2.51 -0.72 8.73
N ILE A 66 3.14 -1.24 7.67
CA ILE A 66 2.48 -2.14 6.69
C ILE A 66 2.49 -3.62 7.15
N ALA A 67 3.52 -4.08 7.85
CA ALA A 67 3.77 -5.50 8.10
C ALA A 67 2.77 -6.13 9.05
N ASN A 68 2.33 -5.39 10.07
CA ASN A 68 1.29 -5.89 10.98
C ASN A 68 0.02 -6.22 10.20
N TYR A 69 -0.40 -5.31 9.32
CA TYR A 69 -1.59 -5.51 8.50
C TYR A 69 -1.40 -6.61 7.44
N ALA A 70 -0.29 -6.60 6.72
CA ALA A 70 -0.02 -7.57 5.65
C ALA A 70 0.07 -9.01 6.18
N LYS A 71 0.68 -9.20 7.35
CA LYS A 71 0.82 -10.50 8.02
C LYS A 71 -0.51 -11.03 8.55
N GLU A 72 -1.36 -10.15 9.07
CA GLU A 72 -2.68 -10.53 9.59
C GLU A 72 -3.64 -10.97 8.48
N HIS A 73 -3.54 -10.39 7.28
CA HIS A 73 -4.57 -10.53 6.25
C HIS A 73 -4.19 -11.34 5.00
N LYS A 74 -2.96 -11.89 4.90
CA LYS A 74 -2.50 -12.69 3.73
C LYS A 74 -2.87 -12.01 2.40
N LEU A 75 -2.49 -10.75 2.25
CA LEU A 75 -2.97 -9.87 1.17
C LEU A 75 -2.80 -10.49 -0.21
N ALA A 76 -3.81 -10.33 -1.06
CA ALA A 76 -3.90 -10.95 -2.38
C ALA A 76 -2.98 -10.31 -3.44
N GLY A 77 -2.46 -9.10 -3.17
CA GLY A 77 -1.69 -8.33 -4.14
C GLY A 77 -1.24 -6.99 -3.59
N MET A 78 -0.84 -6.11 -4.50
CA MET A 78 -0.43 -4.74 -4.20
C MET A 78 -1.24 -3.75 -5.04
N MET A 79 -1.46 -2.56 -4.47
CA MET A 79 -2.01 -1.41 -5.17
C MET A 79 -0.94 -0.32 -5.22
N VAL A 80 -0.84 0.38 -6.35
CA VAL A 80 0.18 1.40 -6.59
C VAL A 80 -0.48 2.76 -6.73
N TRP A 81 0.00 3.73 -5.97
CA TRP A 81 -0.35 5.13 -6.10
C TRP A 81 0.93 5.94 -6.40
N THR A 82 1.18 6.38 -7.63
CA THR A 82 0.43 6.16 -8.89
C THR A 82 1.38 5.75 -10.01
N VAL A 83 0.80 5.35 -11.15
CA VAL A 83 1.56 4.92 -12.34
C VAL A 83 2.40 6.05 -12.95
N ASP A 84 1.93 7.30 -12.88
CA ASP A 84 2.55 8.48 -13.48
C ASP A 84 3.73 9.05 -12.68
N TYR A 85 3.87 8.67 -11.40
CA TYR A 85 5.04 9.00 -10.58
C TYR A 85 6.16 7.96 -10.67
N ASP A 86 5.94 6.81 -11.33
CA ASP A 86 7.01 5.90 -11.68
C ASP A 86 7.82 6.46 -12.86
N ASP A 87 9.04 5.96 -13.05
CA ASP A 87 9.89 6.35 -14.16
C ASP A 87 9.42 5.68 -15.45
N PHE A 88 8.34 6.18 -16.04
CA PHE A 88 7.76 5.63 -17.25
C PHE A 88 8.62 5.84 -18.50
N HIS A 89 9.62 6.73 -18.44
CA HIS A 89 10.59 6.96 -19.51
C HIS A 89 11.87 6.09 -19.38
N GLY A 90 12.20 5.65 -18.17
CA GLY A 90 13.39 4.84 -17.89
C GLY A 90 14.68 5.65 -17.71
N TYR A 91 14.61 6.88 -17.22
CA TYR A 91 15.79 7.73 -16.97
C TYR A 91 16.67 7.28 -15.81
N CYS A 92 16.13 6.58 -14.81
CA CYS A 92 16.85 6.19 -13.60
C CYS A 92 17.71 4.93 -13.80
N HIS A 93 17.22 3.96 -14.58
CA HIS A 93 17.82 2.62 -14.70
C HIS A 93 17.69 2.00 -16.12
N ASP A 94 17.51 2.82 -17.17
CA ASP A 94 17.26 2.36 -18.54
C ASP A 94 16.07 1.38 -18.64
N ARG A 95 15.13 1.47 -17.69
CA ARG A 95 13.96 0.60 -17.55
C ARG A 95 12.73 1.42 -17.22
N SER A 96 11.74 1.38 -18.12
CA SER A 96 10.44 2.01 -17.84
C SER A 96 9.69 1.27 -16.72
N PHE A 97 8.96 2.01 -15.90
CA PHE A 97 8.14 1.47 -14.81
C PHE A 97 8.93 0.56 -13.86
N ASP A 98 10.14 0.95 -13.51
CA ASP A 98 11.07 0.11 -12.74
C ASP A 98 10.45 -0.35 -11.41
N LEU A 99 9.76 0.54 -10.70
CA LEU A 99 9.11 0.21 -9.42
C LEU A 99 7.95 -0.77 -9.62
N ILE A 100 7.06 -0.48 -10.58
CA ILE A 100 5.88 -1.32 -10.83
C ILE A 100 6.26 -2.69 -11.36
N LYS A 101 7.27 -2.78 -12.24
CA LYS A 101 7.74 -4.06 -12.75
C LYS A 101 8.45 -4.88 -11.67
N THR A 102 9.25 -4.25 -10.83
CA THR A 102 9.87 -4.93 -9.67
C THR A 102 8.83 -5.51 -8.73
N MET A 103 7.74 -4.77 -8.48
CA MET A 103 6.59 -5.25 -7.74
C MET A 103 5.93 -6.46 -8.40
N ALA A 104 5.65 -6.40 -9.70
CA ALA A 104 5.04 -7.51 -10.45
C ALA A 104 5.92 -8.77 -10.43
N GLU A 105 7.23 -8.63 -10.67
CA GLU A 105 8.20 -9.72 -10.65
C GLU A 105 8.33 -10.36 -9.27
N THR A 106 8.30 -9.55 -8.20
CA THR A 106 8.29 -10.05 -6.81
C THR A 106 7.06 -10.92 -6.52
N PHE A 107 5.92 -10.61 -7.14
CA PHE A 107 4.69 -11.39 -7.04
C PHE A 107 4.62 -12.56 -8.05
N GLY A 108 5.71 -12.83 -8.78
CA GLY A 108 5.82 -13.94 -9.72
C GLY A 108 5.12 -13.71 -11.05
N ALA A 109 4.75 -12.47 -11.38
CA ALA A 109 4.25 -12.14 -12.72
C ALA A 109 5.40 -12.14 -13.73
N SER A 110 5.18 -12.80 -14.87
CA SER A 110 6.12 -12.76 -16.00
C SER A 110 5.95 -11.48 -16.80
N THR A 111 7.05 -10.78 -17.07
CA THR A 111 7.08 -9.57 -17.93
C THR A 111 7.01 -9.89 -19.43
N THR A 112 7.01 -11.17 -19.82
CA THR A 112 6.82 -11.61 -21.20
C THR A 112 5.35 -11.84 -21.51
N CYS A 113 4.79 -10.96 -22.34
CA CYS A 113 3.57 -11.27 -23.10
C CYS A 113 4.02 -12.07 -24.33
N ASN A 114 3.83 -13.39 -24.32
CA ASN A 114 3.89 -14.15 -25.58
C ASN A 114 2.60 -13.80 -26.34
N LEU A 115 2.73 -12.99 -27.38
CA LEU A 115 1.71 -12.82 -28.42
C LEU A 115 1.67 -14.05 -29.31
#